data_AF-A0A7W3XV08-F1
#
_entry.id   AF-A0A7W3XV08-F1
#
_cell.length_a   1.000
_cell.length_b   1.000
_cell.length_c   1.000
_cell.angle_alpha   90.00
_cell.angle_beta   90.00
_cell.angle_gamma   90.00
#
_symmetry.space_group_name_H-M   'P 1'
#
loop_
_entity.id
_entity.type
_entity.pdbx_description
1 polymer ?
#
loop_
_entity_poly.entity_id
_entity_poly.type
_entity_poly.pdbx_seq_one_letter_code
_entity_poly.pdbx_strand_id
1 'polypeptide(L)'
;MTVHIVSTGLTLCHFLGNRPGSHGLDPALAGEIRACRPTEVFGTAGAVDGQAAGALLSACTGPGPSDLRDRLTAMIPRIAPESWPETASAELTSLARTPDGRRLLPSSDMAVLLSTDTAEGLTAALWNAIALTGGDLDRIVYLDTPEQRPMTARGNAVVVRVPGLDARDQRSFSRAMQGLGTLGRHLHRGTIAPDEECRFHLSGGYKATVPFLLGLAEGIRSLPGAGPVTAYAVHETTSGDPIRLPLRRIPRSLIDPLIEVFAHRPVSWRAPMEDELEGYAYDRETEDPPRWRLNPFGAGLLALYGPPAEGMSP
;
A
#
# COMPACT_ATOMS: atom_id res chain seq x y z
N MET A 1 -18.59 -2.08 3.62
CA MET A 1 -17.41 -2.21 2.74
C MET A 1 -16.22 -2.36 3.65
N THR A 2 -15.24 -3.16 3.23
CA THR A 2 -13.91 -3.14 3.83
C THR A 2 -12.92 -2.55 2.83
N VAL A 3 -12.07 -1.63 3.30
CA VAL A 3 -10.93 -1.11 2.54
C VAL A 3 -9.68 -1.82 3.03
N HIS A 4 -9.09 -2.65 2.17
CA HIS A 4 -7.90 -3.43 2.45
C HIS A 4 -6.65 -2.66 2.04
N ILE A 5 -5.80 -2.27 2.98
CA ILE A 5 -4.49 -1.67 2.70
C ILE A 5 -3.44 -2.77 2.71
N VAL A 6 -2.81 -3.01 1.57
CA VAL A 6 -1.90 -4.15 1.36
C VAL A 6 -0.56 -3.62 0.87
N SER A 7 0.53 -3.89 1.60
CA SER A 7 1.87 -3.63 1.08
C SER A 7 2.26 -4.73 0.11
N THR A 8 2.64 -4.37 -1.12
CA THR A 8 3.02 -5.33 -2.14
C THR A 8 4.53 -5.56 -2.15
N GLY A 9 4.92 -6.82 -2.03
CA GLY A 9 6.28 -7.29 -2.19
C GLY A 9 6.46 -8.05 -3.50
N LEU A 10 7.64 -8.66 -3.67
CA LEU A 10 7.99 -9.39 -4.89
C LEU A 10 7.59 -10.88 -4.86
N THR A 11 6.88 -11.33 -3.83
CA THR A 11 6.57 -12.76 -3.63
C THR A 11 5.81 -13.36 -4.81
N LEU A 12 4.84 -12.63 -5.37
CA LEU A 12 4.11 -13.06 -6.56
C LEU A 12 5.02 -13.14 -7.79
N CYS A 13 5.91 -12.17 -8.00
CA CYS A 13 6.88 -12.23 -9.10
C CYS A 13 7.83 -13.44 -8.94
N HIS A 14 8.23 -13.79 -7.72
CA HIS A 14 9.03 -14.99 -7.47
C HIS A 14 8.24 -16.27 -7.77
N PHE A 15 6.96 -16.34 -7.39
CA PHE A 15 6.06 -17.44 -7.74
C PHE A 15 5.96 -17.62 -9.25
N LEU A 16 5.72 -16.52 -9.98
CA LEU A 16 5.56 -16.52 -11.44
C LEU A 16 6.86 -16.83 -12.19
N GLY A 17 8.01 -16.35 -11.70
CA GLY A 17 9.30 -16.48 -12.37
C GLY A 17 10.04 -17.79 -12.11
N ASN A 18 9.96 -18.34 -10.89
CA ASN A 18 10.89 -19.39 -10.48
C ASN A 18 10.26 -20.78 -10.42
N ARG A 19 9.08 -20.99 -9.81
CA ARG A 19 8.51 -22.34 -9.61
C ARG A 19 6.97 -22.36 -9.39
N PRO A 20 6.15 -21.97 -10.38
CA PRO A 20 4.69 -22.03 -10.24
C PRO A 20 4.17 -23.43 -9.89
N GLY A 21 4.78 -24.49 -10.44
CA GLY A 21 4.41 -25.89 -10.16
C GLY A 21 4.79 -26.41 -8.77
N SER A 22 5.60 -25.69 -7.98
CA SER A 22 6.01 -26.15 -6.63
C SER A 22 4.99 -25.87 -5.53
N HIS A 23 3.92 -25.14 -5.86
CA HIS A 23 2.86 -24.75 -4.92
C HIS A 23 1.52 -25.43 -5.22
N GLY A 24 1.54 -26.62 -5.82
CA GLY A 24 0.32 -27.37 -6.13
C GLY A 24 -0.49 -26.84 -7.32
N LEU A 25 0.12 -25.97 -8.14
CA LEU A 25 -0.49 -25.51 -9.38
C LEU A 25 -0.50 -26.65 -10.42
N ASP A 26 -1.56 -26.71 -11.23
CA ASP A 26 -1.63 -27.64 -12.36
C ASP A 26 -0.38 -27.51 -13.27
N PRO A 27 0.28 -28.63 -13.64
CA PRO A 27 1.50 -28.58 -14.45
C PRO A 27 1.33 -27.90 -15.82
N ALA A 28 0.16 -28.02 -16.46
CA ALA A 28 -0.10 -27.38 -17.74
C ALA A 28 -0.24 -25.86 -17.54
N LEU A 29 -0.97 -25.42 -16.52
CA LEU A 29 -1.06 -24.01 -16.15
C LEU A 29 0.31 -23.41 -15.78
N ALA A 30 1.13 -24.15 -15.03
CA ALA A 30 2.51 -23.77 -14.73
C ALA A 30 3.40 -23.69 -16.00
N GLY A 31 3.09 -24.47 -17.03
CA GLY A 31 3.68 -24.35 -18.37
C GLY A 31 3.29 -23.04 -19.06
N GLU A 32 2.00 -22.72 -19.07
CA GLU A 32 1.49 -21.48 -19.68
C GLU A 32 2.02 -20.22 -19.01
N ILE A 33 2.10 -20.19 -17.67
CA ILE A 33 2.70 -19.07 -16.91
C ILE A 33 4.14 -18.84 -17.37
N ARG A 34 4.95 -19.91 -17.46
CA ARG A 34 6.34 -19.80 -17.91
C ARG A 34 6.43 -19.33 -19.36
N ALA A 35 5.57 -19.83 -20.24
CA ALA A 35 5.54 -19.44 -21.65
C ALA A 35 5.15 -17.97 -21.85
N CYS A 36 4.23 -17.45 -21.04
CA CYS A 36 3.74 -16.08 -21.14
C CYS A 36 4.69 -15.03 -20.55
N ARG A 37 5.66 -15.45 -19.70
CA ARG A 37 6.64 -14.58 -19.03
C ARG A 37 5.99 -13.34 -18.39
N PRO A 38 5.00 -13.51 -17.48
CA PRO A 38 4.26 -12.39 -16.89
C PRO A 38 5.15 -11.41 -16.11
N THR A 39 6.30 -11.86 -15.59
CA THR A 39 7.29 -11.00 -14.93
C THR A 39 7.98 -10.01 -15.88
N GLU A 40 7.79 -10.16 -17.19
CA GLU A 40 8.35 -9.30 -18.24
C GLU A 40 7.26 -8.49 -18.95
N VAL A 41 6.17 -8.21 -18.25
CA VAL A 41 5.04 -7.44 -18.77
C VAL A 41 5.45 -6.04 -19.21
N PHE A 42 6.32 -5.37 -18.45
CA PHE A 42 6.90 -4.07 -18.79
C PHE A 42 8.24 -4.17 -19.54
N GLY A 43 8.77 -5.37 -19.76
CA GLY A 43 10.11 -5.61 -20.30
C GLY A 43 10.99 -6.43 -19.35
N THR A 44 12.24 -6.66 -19.71
CA THR A 44 13.19 -7.40 -18.86
C THR A 44 13.60 -6.57 -17.64
N ALA A 45 13.82 -7.21 -16.50
CA ALA A 45 14.25 -6.54 -15.26
C ALA A 45 15.47 -5.63 -15.52
N GLY A 46 15.41 -4.40 -15.01
CA GLY A 46 16.43 -3.36 -15.23
C GLY A 46 16.44 -2.68 -16.61
N ALA A 47 15.64 -3.13 -17.59
CA ALA A 47 15.56 -2.47 -18.90
C ALA A 47 14.58 -1.28 -18.91
N VAL A 48 13.63 -1.26 -17.98
CA VAL A 48 12.61 -0.21 -17.86
C VAL A 48 12.66 0.34 -16.44
N ASP A 49 12.77 1.66 -16.32
CA ASP A 49 12.72 2.31 -15.02
C ASP A 49 11.27 2.39 -14.48
N GLY A 50 11.15 2.76 -13.21
CA GLY A 50 9.86 2.88 -12.54
C GLY A 50 8.89 3.88 -13.14
N GLN A 51 9.41 4.95 -13.73
CA GLN A 51 8.59 6.00 -14.32
C GLN A 51 7.97 5.51 -15.63
N ALA A 52 8.76 4.87 -16.49
CA ALA A 52 8.30 4.26 -17.72
C ALA A 52 7.32 3.10 -17.44
N ALA A 53 7.59 2.25 -16.43
CA ALA A 53 6.65 1.22 -16.00
C ALA A 53 5.33 1.82 -15.48
N GLY A 54 5.39 2.90 -14.71
CA GLY A 54 4.20 3.62 -14.24
C GLY A 54 3.37 4.23 -15.38
N ALA A 55 4.02 4.78 -16.41
CA ALA A 55 3.33 5.30 -17.59
C ALA A 55 2.62 4.18 -18.37
N LEU A 56 3.26 3.02 -18.53
CA LEU A 56 2.66 1.84 -19.15
C LEU A 56 1.45 1.32 -18.35
N LEU A 57 1.57 1.26 -17.02
CA LEU A 57 0.49 0.84 -16.14
C LEU A 57 -0.69 1.82 -16.16
N SER A 58 -0.42 3.12 -16.16
CA SER A 58 -1.44 4.14 -16.33
C SER A 58 -2.16 4.01 -17.68
N ALA A 59 -1.43 3.71 -18.75
CA ALA A 59 -2.02 3.54 -20.07
C ALA A 59 -2.90 2.28 -20.18
N CYS A 60 -2.53 1.16 -19.53
CA CYS A 60 -3.31 -0.08 -19.63
C CYS A 60 -4.54 -0.14 -18.70
N THR A 61 -4.55 0.66 -17.64
CA THR A 61 -5.68 0.80 -16.70
C THR A 61 -6.57 2.01 -17.00
N GLY A 62 -6.10 2.95 -17.81
CA GLY A 62 -6.85 4.14 -18.21
C GLY A 62 -7.80 3.91 -19.40
N PRO A 63 -8.64 4.91 -19.72
CA PRO A 63 -9.49 4.87 -20.91
C PRO A 63 -8.66 5.05 -22.18
N GLY A 64 -8.83 4.16 -23.14
CA GLY A 64 -8.22 4.26 -24.47
C GLY A 64 -7.51 2.98 -24.93
N PRO A 65 -7.06 2.96 -26.19
CA PRO A 65 -6.29 1.83 -26.71
C PRO A 65 -4.92 1.77 -26.02
N SER A 66 -4.47 0.54 -25.72
CA SER A 66 -3.17 0.28 -25.12
C SER A 66 -2.70 -1.10 -25.54
N ASP A 67 -1.58 -1.17 -26.25
CA ASP A 67 -0.95 -2.43 -26.67
C ASP A 67 -0.69 -3.35 -25.48
N LEU A 68 -0.35 -2.76 -24.32
CA LEU A 68 -0.17 -3.52 -23.09
C LEU A 68 -1.48 -4.10 -22.57
N ARG A 69 -2.58 -3.33 -22.62
CA ARG A 69 -3.91 -3.83 -22.24
C ARG A 69 -4.35 -4.98 -23.14
N ASP A 70 -4.13 -4.88 -24.44
CA ASP A 70 -4.43 -5.95 -25.40
C ASP A 70 -3.59 -7.21 -25.12
N ARG A 71 -2.29 -7.03 -24.86
CA ARG A 71 -1.39 -8.11 -24.45
C ARG A 71 -1.85 -8.78 -23.16
N LEU A 72 -2.25 -8.01 -22.13
CA LEU A 72 -2.76 -8.53 -20.87
C LEU A 72 -4.09 -9.28 -21.09
N THR A 73 -5.00 -8.73 -21.87
CA THR A 73 -6.29 -9.33 -22.21
C THR A 73 -6.10 -10.70 -22.89
N ALA A 74 -5.11 -10.83 -23.78
CA ALA A 74 -4.77 -12.11 -24.39
C ALA A 74 -4.04 -13.09 -23.44
N MET A 75 -3.27 -12.56 -22.48
CA MET A 75 -2.47 -13.36 -21.55
C MET A 75 -3.29 -13.95 -20.41
N ILE A 76 -4.21 -13.16 -19.83
CA ILE A 76 -4.97 -13.52 -18.62
C ILE A 76 -5.69 -14.86 -18.74
N PRO A 77 -6.47 -15.16 -19.80
CA PRO A 77 -7.15 -16.45 -19.93
C PRO A 77 -6.20 -17.65 -20.00
N ARG A 78 -4.96 -17.45 -20.45
CA ARG A 78 -3.97 -18.52 -20.57
C ARG A 78 -3.31 -18.88 -19.25
N ILE A 79 -3.12 -17.87 -18.40
CA ILE A 79 -2.45 -18.03 -17.10
C ILE A 79 -3.43 -18.11 -15.92
N ALA A 80 -4.73 -17.94 -16.17
CA ALA A 80 -5.86 -18.10 -15.24
C ALA A 80 -5.56 -17.62 -13.80
N PRO A 81 -5.37 -16.32 -13.56
CA PRO A 81 -5.09 -15.76 -12.23
C PRO A 81 -6.13 -16.15 -11.16
N GLU A 82 -7.38 -16.33 -11.57
CA GLU A 82 -8.47 -16.85 -10.75
C GLU A 82 -8.29 -18.32 -10.34
N SER A 83 -7.32 -19.04 -10.88
CA SER A 83 -6.98 -20.40 -10.47
C SER A 83 -5.71 -20.46 -9.61
N TRP A 84 -5.05 -19.33 -9.35
CA TRP A 84 -3.85 -19.31 -8.52
C TRP A 84 -4.18 -19.60 -7.06
N PRO A 85 -3.34 -20.39 -6.35
CA PRO A 85 -3.53 -20.64 -4.93
C PRO A 85 -3.34 -19.35 -4.14
N GLU A 86 -4.01 -19.23 -2.99
CA GLU A 86 -3.82 -18.09 -2.08
C GLU A 86 -2.35 -17.94 -1.61
N THR A 87 -1.61 -19.05 -1.60
CA THR A 87 -0.18 -19.11 -1.25
C THR A 87 0.76 -18.64 -2.36
N ALA A 88 0.24 -18.22 -3.52
CA ALA A 88 1.05 -17.66 -4.60
C ALA A 88 1.74 -16.35 -4.21
N SER A 89 1.18 -15.60 -3.25
CA SER A 89 1.80 -14.41 -2.70
C SER A 89 1.39 -14.18 -1.25
N ALA A 90 2.22 -13.44 -0.51
CA ALA A 90 1.90 -13.05 0.87
C ALA A 90 0.65 -12.15 0.92
N GLU A 91 0.42 -11.36 -0.13
CA GLU A 91 -0.72 -10.46 -0.27
C GLU A 91 -2.03 -11.25 -0.43
N LEU A 92 -2.06 -12.23 -1.35
CA LEU A 92 -3.21 -13.10 -1.56
C LEU A 92 -3.52 -13.95 -0.32
N THR A 93 -2.48 -14.48 0.33
CA THR A 93 -2.59 -15.24 1.58
C THR A 93 -3.19 -14.37 2.68
N SER A 94 -2.70 -13.14 2.85
CA SER A 94 -3.19 -12.24 3.89
C SER A 94 -4.65 -11.87 3.68
N LEU A 95 -5.06 -11.57 2.45
CA LEU A 95 -6.45 -11.26 2.12
C LEU A 95 -7.38 -12.44 2.35
N ALA A 96 -7.00 -13.63 1.87
CA ALA A 96 -7.83 -14.83 1.99
C ALA A 96 -8.03 -15.28 3.45
N ARG A 97 -7.00 -15.11 4.31
CA ARG A 97 -6.99 -15.69 5.65
C ARG A 97 -7.49 -14.78 6.77
N THR A 98 -7.58 -13.47 6.54
CA THR A 98 -8.19 -12.55 7.53
C THR A 98 -9.68 -12.85 7.76
N PRO A 99 -10.29 -12.42 8.89
CA PRO A 99 -11.72 -12.63 9.14
C PRO A 99 -12.59 -12.15 7.99
N ASP A 100 -13.53 -12.95 7.52
CA ASP A 100 -14.37 -12.68 6.33
C ASP A 100 -13.59 -12.53 5.01
N GLY A 101 -12.29 -12.81 5.03
CA GLY A 101 -11.39 -12.77 3.90
C GLY A 101 -11.86 -13.67 2.76
N ARG A 102 -11.53 -13.24 1.54
CA ARG A 102 -11.81 -13.95 0.31
C ARG A 102 -10.58 -13.83 -0.59
N ARG A 103 -10.29 -14.89 -1.33
CA ARG A 103 -9.20 -14.88 -2.32
C ARG A 103 -9.45 -13.87 -3.43
N LEU A 104 -10.69 -13.80 -3.93
CA LEU A 104 -11.13 -12.79 -4.87
C LEU A 104 -11.73 -11.61 -4.13
N LEU A 105 -11.43 -10.40 -4.57
CA LEU A 105 -11.95 -9.17 -4.00
C LEU A 105 -13.47 -9.08 -4.24
N PRO A 106 -14.30 -9.02 -3.18
CA PRO A 106 -15.73 -8.82 -3.32
C PRO A 106 -16.07 -7.49 -4.01
N SER A 107 -17.20 -7.42 -4.71
CA SER A 107 -17.69 -6.18 -5.33
C SER A 107 -18.07 -5.10 -4.31
N SER A 108 -18.25 -5.48 -3.04
CA SER A 108 -18.54 -4.58 -1.93
C SER A 108 -17.31 -3.92 -1.32
N ASP A 109 -16.11 -4.41 -1.64
CA ASP A 109 -14.85 -4.10 -0.96
C ASP A 109 -13.84 -3.42 -1.89
N MET A 110 -12.79 -2.84 -1.34
CA MET A 110 -11.73 -2.17 -2.08
C MET A 110 -10.37 -2.71 -1.61
N ALA A 111 -9.45 -2.99 -2.53
CA ALA A 111 -8.06 -3.28 -2.18
C ALA A 111 -7.16 -2.13 -2.64
N VAL A 112 -6.35 -1.58 -1.74
CA VAL A 112 -5.32 -0.57 -2.02
C VAL A 112 -3.96 -1.26 -1.92
N LEU A 113 -3.35 -1.51 -3.07
CA LEU A 113 -2.05 -2.18 -3.19
C LEU A 113 -0.95 -1.11 -3.24
N LEU A 114 -0.17 -1.02 -2.17
CA LEU A 114 0.95 -0.07 -2.05
C LEU A 114 2.19 -0.67 -2.70
N SER A 115 2.57 -0.11 -3.84
CA SER A 115 3.73 -0.53 -4.63
C SER A 115 4.89 0.45 -4.47
N THR A 116 6.11 -0.07 -4.56
CA THR A 116 7.27 0.78 -4.86
C THR A 116 7.18 1.32 -6.28
N ASP A 117 8.01 2.34 -6.54
CA ASP A 117 8.25 2.93 -7.85
C ASP A 117 9.33 2.19 -8.63
N THR A 118 9.52 0.89 -8.43
CA THR A 118 10.35 0.07 -9.32
C THR A 118 9.49 -0.71 -10.31
N ALA A 119 10.04 -1.08 -11.47
CA ALA A 119 9.32 -1.86 -12.46
C ALA A 119 8.87 -3.23 -11.91
N GLU A 120 9.70 -3.86 -11.08
CA GLU A 120 9.39 -5.14 -10.43
C GLU A 120 8.27 -4.99 -9.39
N GLY A 121 8.29 -3.90 -8.61
CA GLY A 121 7.24 -3.59 -7.64
C GLY A 121 5.89 -3.37 -8.33
N LEU A 122 5.87 -2.54 -9.37
CA LEU A 122 4.67 -2.28 -10.16
C LEU A 122 4.16 -3.54 -10.88
N THR A 123 5.07 -4.40 -11.35
CA THR A 123 4.70 -5.70 -11.95
C THR A 123 4.03 -6.59 -10.91
N ALA A 124 4.59 -6.68 -9.71
CA ALA A 124 4.01 -7.48 -8.63
C ALA A 124 2.63 -6.93 -8.21
N ALA A 125 2.48 -5.61 -8.13
CA ALA A 125 1.21 -4.97 -7.77
C ALA A 125 0.14 -5.18 -8.85
N LEU A 126 0.50 -5.04 -10.14
CA LEU A 126 -0.39 -5.35 -11.25
C LEU A 126 -0.89 -6.80 -11.19
N TRP A 127 0.01 -7.78 -11.03
CA TRP A 127 -0.43 -9.18 -10.99
C TRP A 127 -1.22 -9.54 -9.74
N ASN A 128 -0.93 -8.93 -8.59
CA ASN A 128 -1.79 -9.06 -7.41
C ASN A 128 -3.17 -8.46 -7.68
N ALA A 129 -3.26 -7.28 -8.31
CA ALA A 129 -4.53 -6.66 -8.67
C ALA A 129 -5.34 -7.57 -9.61
N ILE A 130 -4.71 -8.08 -10.67
CA ILE A 130 -5.34 -9.01 -11.63
C ILE A 130 -5.83 -10.28 -10.92
N ALA A 131 -5.03 -10.87 -10.04
CA ALA A 131 -5.44 -12.06 -9.29
C ALA A 131 -6.64 -11.77 -8.36
N LEU A 132 -6.64 -10.62 -7.70
CA LEU A 132 -7.73 -10.19 -6.82
C LEU A 132 -9.02 -9.89 -7.57
N THR A 133 -8.94 -9.33 -8.78
CA THR A 133 -10.11 -9.05 -9.63
C THR A 133 -10.55 -10.24 -10.45
N GLY A 134 -9.83 -11.37 -10.38
CA GLY A 134 -10.14 -12.58 -11.15
C GLY A 134 -9.89 -12.41 -12.65
N GLY A 135 -8.90 -11.59 -13.03
CA GLY A 135 -8.58 -11.31 -14.42
C GLY A 135 -9.29 -10.09 -15.01
N ASP A 136 -10.21 -9.47 -14.28
CA ASP A 136 -10.95 -8.30 -14.76
C ASP A 136 -10.09 -7.02 -14.67
N LEU A 137 -9.62 -6.54 -15.82
CA LEU A 137 -8.80 -5.32 -15.94
C LEU A 137 -9.60 -4.03 -15.73
N ASP A 138 -10.92 -4.04 -15.88
CA ASP A 138 -11.77 -2.86 -15.67
C ASP A 138 -11.95 -2.54 -14.19
N ARG A 139 -11.67 -3.52 -13.33
CA ARG A 139 -11.69 -3.39 -11.87
C ARG A 139 -10.33 -2.97 -11.29
N ILE A 140 -9.36 -2.62 -12.14
CA ILE A 140 -8.02 -2.19 -11.70
C ILE A 140 -7.85 -0.70 -11.96
N VAL A 141 -7.56 0.05 -10.90
CA VAL A 141 -7.28 1.49 -10.97
C VAL A 141 -5.82 1.72 -10.60
N TYR A 142 -5.11 2.52 -11.40
CA TYR A 142 -3.75 2.93 -11.07
C TYR A 142 -3.72 4.38 -10.59
N LEU A 143 -3.03 4.61 -9.47
CA LEU A 143 -2.65 5.92 -8.97
C LEU A 143 -1.14 6.08 -9.09
N ASP A 144 -0.71 7.05 -9.89
CA ASP A 144 0.70 7.36 -10.16
C ASP A 144 1.40 7.97 -8.95
N THR A 145 0.64 8.62 -8.07
CA THR A 145 1.14 9.14 -6.79
C THR A 145 0.10 9.02 -5.67
N PRO A 146 0.52 9.00 -4.39
CA PRO A 146 -0.39 8.91 -3.24
C PRO A 146 -1.31 10.13 -3.05
N GLU A 147 -0.99 11.27 -3.67
CA GLU A 147 -1.81 12.50 -3.63
C GLU A 147 -3.05 12.40 -4.53
N GLN A 148 -3.10 11.44 -5.46
CA GLN A 148 -4.28 11.20 -6.27
C GLN A 148 -5.38 10.55 -5.44
N ARG A 149 -6.64 10.94 -5.70
CA ARG A 149 -7.80 10.35 -5.01
C ARG A 149 -8.39 9.22 -5.85
N PRO A 150 -8.69 8.04 -5.26
CA PRO A 150 -9.44 7.02 -5.96
C PRO A 150 -10.87 7.53 -6.19
N MET A 151 -11.28 7.65 -7.47
CA MET A 151 -12.62 8.15 -7.84
C MET A 151 -13.73 7.10 -7.61
N THR A 152 -13.40 5.80 -7.69
CA THR A 152 -14.33 4.68 -7.51
C THR A 152 -13.67 3.58 -6.69
N ALA A 153 -14.26 3.24 -5.55
CA ALA A 153 -13.62 2.36 -4.56
C ALA A 153 -14.14 0.93 -4.56
N ARG A 154 -15.47 0.76 -4.59
CA ARG A 154 -16.10 -0.55 -4.40
C ARG A 154 -15.88 -1.48 -5.60
N GLY A 155 -15.44 -2.69 -5.30
CA GLY A 155 -15.12 -3.73 -6.25
C GLY A 155 -13.76 -3.57 -6.92
N ASN A 156 -13.00 -2.52 -6.64
CA ASN A 156 -11.77 -2.21 -7.37
C ASN A 156 -10.51 -2.56 -6.58
N ALA A 157 -9.50 -3.06 -7.30
CA ALA A 157 -8.12 -3.11 -6.85
C ALA A 157 -7.39 -1.86 -7.33
N VAL A 158 -6.97 -1.01 -6.39
CA VAL A 158 -6.27 0.24 -6.63
C VAL A 158 -4.78 0.04 -6.39
N VAL A 159 -3.99 0.06 -7.45
CA VAL A 159 -2.53 0.04 -7.39
C VAL A 159 -2.03 1.46 -7.18
N VAL A 160 -1.36 1.71 -6.06
CA VAL A 160 -0.78 3.02 -5.75
C VAL A 160 0.73 2.93 -5.83
N ARG A 161 1.34 3.67 -6.76
CA ARG A 161 2.79 3.85 -6.78
C ARG A 161 3.18 4.83 -5.66
N VAL A 162 4.11 4.41 -4.81
CA VAL A 162 4.64 5.24 -3.72
C VAL A 162 6.12 5.51 -3.99
N PRO A 163 6.46 6.68 -4.57
CA PRO A 163 7.84 7.03 -4.88
C PRO A 163 8.75 7.01 -3.65
N GLY A 164 9.91 6.35 -3.75
CA GLY A 164 10.90 6.24 -2.67
C GLY A 164 10.56 5.21 -1.58
N LEU A 165 9.51 4.40 -1.76
CA LEU A 165 9.14 3.34 -0.81
C LEU A 165 10.15 2.19 -0.79
N ASP A 166 10.97 2.05 -1.84
CA ASP A 166 12.07 1.08 -1.88
C ASP A 166 13.26 1.47 -0.96
N ALA A 167 13.15 2.62 -0.28
CA ALA A 167 13.98 3.06 0.83
C ALA A 167 15.49 3.12 0.53
N ARG A 168 15.87 3.50 -0.71
CA ARG A 168 17.29 3.68 -1.09
C ARG A 168 18.02 4.74 -0.26
N ASP A 169 17.29 5.75 0.18
CA ASP A 169 17.80 6.82 1.02
C ASP A 169 16.70 7.37 1.95
N GLN A 170 17.12 7.99 3.05
CA GLN A 170 16.20 8.46 4.08
C GLN A 170 15.29 9.60 3.62
N ARG A 171 15.74 10.45 2.68
CA ARG A 171 14.92 11.56 2.18
C ARG A 171 13.78 11.04 1.30
N SER A 172 14.08 10.12 0.41
CA SER A 172 13.10 9.44 -0.43
C SER A 172 12.10 8.65 0.42
N PHE A 173 12.58 7.97 1.46
CA PHE A 173 11.72 7.25 2.38
C PHE A 173 10.80 8.18 3.21
N SER A 174 11.30 9.32 3.71
CA SER A 174 10.46 10.34 4.35
C SER A 174 9.36 10.85 3.42
N ARG A 175 9.67 11.06 2.14
CA ARG A 175 8.68 11.47 1.13
C ARG A 175 7.64 10.37 0.91
N ALA A 176 8.05 9.11 0.84
CA ALA A 176 7.13 7.97 0.74
C ALA A 176 6.17 7.95 1.94
N MET A 177 6.67 8.13 3.16
CA MET A 177 5.83 8.16 4.36
C MET A 177 4.86 9.35 4.38
N GLN A 178 5.32 10.52 3.93
CA GLN A 178 4.45 11.69 3.73
C GLN A 178 3.33 11.37 2.72
N GLY A 179 3.66 10.74 1.59
CA GLY A 179 2.68 10.31 0.59
C GLY A 179 1.66 9.33 1.17
N LEU A 180 2.10 8.33 1.95
CA LEU A 180 1.22 7.39 2.63
C LEU A 180 0.28 8.08 3.63
N GLY A 181 0.76 9.08 4.36
CA GLY A 181 -0.07 9.94 5.21
C GLY A 181 -1.16 10.66 4.42
N THR A 182 -0.80 11.27 3.29
CA THR A 182 -1.74 11.93 2.38
C THR A 182 -2.79 10.96 1.83
N LEU A 183 -2.38 9.77 1.39
CA LEU A 183 -3.29 8.71 0.96
C LEU A 183 -4.25 8.31 2.08
N GLY A 184 -3.75 8.08 3.28
CA GLY A 184 -4.58 7.77 4.46
C GLY A 184 -5.62 8.87 4.73
N ARG A 185 -5.24 10.15 4.57
CA ARG A 185 -6.17 11.28 4.70
C ARG A 185 -7.24 11.25 3.61
N HIS A 186 -6.87 10.98 2.36
CA HIS A 186 -7.82 10.90 1.25
C HIS A 186 -8.81 9.76 1.44
N LEU A 187 -8.32 8.58 1.84
CA LEU A 187 -9.16 7.44 2.14
C LEU A 187 -10.16 7.75 3.27
N HIS A 188 -9.68 8.33 4.37
CA HIS A 188 -10.53 8.69 5.50
C HIS A 188 -11.58 9.77 5.15
N ARG A 189 -11.20 10.82 4.39
CA ARG A 189 -12.10 11.94 4.10
C ARG A 189 -13.08 11.70 2.95
N GLY A 190 -12.78 10.76 2.05
CA GLY A 190 -13.52 10.66 0.78
C GLY A 190 -13.88 9.25 0.33
N THR A 191 -13.35 8.21 0.97
CA THR A 191 -13.52 6.83 0.49
C THR A 191 -14.14 5.91 1.54
N ILE A 192 -13.73 6.05 2.80
CA ILE A 192 -14.17 5.19 3.91
C ILE A 192 -15.28 5.92 4.67
N ALA A 193 -16.49 5.39 4.63
CA ALA A 193 -17.58 5.88 5.46
C ALA A 193 -17.34 5.53 6.95
N PRO A 194 -17.94 6.27 7.90
CA PRO A 194 -17.71 6.07 9.33
C PRO A 194 -18.03 4.66 9.87
N ASP A 195 -18.91 3.92 9.20
CA ASP A 195 -19.31 2.54 9.55
C ASP A 195 -18.50 1.46 8.81
N GLU A 196 -17.59 1.84 7.93
CA GLU A 196 -16.79 0.93 7.12
C GLU A 196 -15.44 0.61 7.77
N GLU A 197 -14.97 -0.63 7.56
CA GLU A 197 -13.71 -1.09 8.13
C GLU A 197 -12.53 -0.73 7.22
N CYS A 198 -11.45 -0.23 7.82
CA CYS A 198 -10.13 -0.14 7.20
C CYS A 198 -9.21 -1.24 7.76
N ARG A 199 -8.71 -2.12 6.90
CA ARG A 199 -7.92 -3.28 7.30
C ARG A 199 -6.54 -3.28 6.68
N PHE A 200 -5.51 -3.31 7.52
CA PHE A 200 -4.12 -3.36 7.10
C PHE A 200 -3.61 -4.80 7.05
N HIS A 201 -3.01 -5.17 5.91
CA HIS A 201 -2.41 -6.47 5.65
C HIS A 201 -0.88 -6.33 5.63
N LEU A 202 -0.24 -6.67 6.76
CA LEU A 202 1.19 -6.44 7.01
C LEU A 202 2.03 -7.73 6.87
N SER A 203 1.57 -8.66 6.03
CA SER A 203 2.24 -9.97 5.83
C SER A 203 3.23 -9.95 4.67
N GLY A 204 2.93 -9.15 3.63
CA GLY A 204 3.77 -8.96 2.45
C GLY A 204 4.49 -7.61 2.45
N GLY A 205 5.07 -7.26 1.30
CA GLY A 205 5.72 -5.98 1.12
C GLY A 205 7.15 -5.86 1.64
N TYR A 206 7.62 -4.62 1.65
CA TYR A 206 8.95 -4.25 2.11
C TYR A 206 8.98 -4.21 3.63
N LYS A 207 9.69 -5.13 4.28
CA LYS A 207 9.69 -5.27 5.75
C LYS A 207 9.99 -3.98 6.51
N ALA A 208 10.81 -3.10 5.93
CA ALA A 208 11.14 -1.79 6.50
C ALA A 208 9.92 -0.85 6.63
N THR A 209 8.84 -1.06 5.87
CA THR A 209 7.64 -0.22 5.87
C THR A 209 6.63 -0.65 6.94
N VAL A 210 6.72 -1.88 7.46
CA VAL A 210 5.73 -2.45 8.40
C VAL A 210 5.52 -1.57 9.64
N PRO A 211 6.57 -1.06 10.33
CA PRO A 211 6.37 -0.16 11.48
C PRO A 211 5.60 1.11 11.11
N PHE A 212 5.83 1.64 9.91
CA PHE A 212 5.21 2.86 9.43
C PHE A 212 3.76 2.64 9.02
N LEU A 213 3.45 1.53 8.36
CA LEU A 213 2.08 1.15 8.02
C LEU A 213 1.27 0.85 9.29
N LEU A 214 1.89 0.26 10.31
CA LEU A 214 1.25 0.08 11.60
C LEU A 214 0.90 1.43 12.23
N GLY A 215 1.84 2.37 12.28
CA GLY A 215 1.55 3.68 12.85
C GLY A 215 0.65 4.56 11.96
N LEU A 216 0.60 4.33 10.65
CA LEU A 216 -0.44 4.91 9.77
C LEU A 216 -1.82 4.38 10.15
N ALA A 217 -1.95 3.08 10.41
CA ALA A 217 -3.19 2.48 10.89
C ALA A 217 -3.61 3.05 12.26
N GLU A 218 -2.66 3.23 13.19
CA GLU A 218 -2.89 3.91 14.47
C GLU A 218 -3.33 5.37 14.24
N GLY A 219 -2.70 6.08 13.31
CA GLY A 219 -3.06 7.43 12.91
C GLY A 219 -4.50 7.51 12.39
N ILE A 220 -4.88 6.68 11.41
CA ILE A 220 -6.24 6.67 10.83
C ILE A 220 -7.26 6.33 11.92
N ARG A 221 -6.98 5.32 12.75
CA ARG A 221 -7.83 4.93 13.88
C ARG A 221 -8.09 6.09 14.85
N SER A 222 -7.16 7.03 14.93
CA SER A 222 -7.20 8.17 15.86
C SER A 222 -7.89 9.40 15.29
N LEU A 223 -8.23 9.39 14.00
CA LEU A 223 -8.97 10.49 13.37
C LEU A 223 -10.44 10.52 13.87
N PRO A 224 -11.01 11.73 14.06
CA PRO A 224 -12.44 11.87 14.36
C PRO A 224 -13.30 11.22 13.29
N GLY A 225 -14.36 10.49 13.70
CA GLY A 225 -15.27 9.82 12.76
C GLY A 225 -14.69 8.62 12.01
N ALA A 226 -13.47 8.18 12.33
CA ALA A 226 -12.91 6.96 11.76
C ALA A 226 -13.70 5.73 12.22
N GLY A 227 -14.08 4.88 11.26
CA GLY A 227 -14.66 3.57 11.51
C GLY A 227 -13.67 2.57 12.11
N PRO A 228 -14.03 1.27 12.16
CA PRO A 228 -13.13 0.24 12.66
C PRO A 228 -11.82 0.19 11.85
N VAL A 229 -10.68 0.25 12.55
CA VAL A 229 -9.36 0.05 11.94
C VAL A 229 -8.69 -1.16 12.58
N THR A 230 -8.25 -2.10 11.74
CA THR A 230 -7.61 -3.35 12.15
C THR A 230 -6.32 -3.57 11.36
N ALA A 231 -5.40 -4.34 11.93
CA ALA A 231 -4.15 -4.74 11.27
C ALA A 231 -3.88 -6.21 11.55
N TYR A 232 -3.43 -6.94 10.52
CA TYR A 232 -3.15 -8.36 10.60
C TYR A 232 -1.79 -8.69 9.97
N ALA A 233 -1.11 -9.68 10.55
CA ALA A 233 0.03 -10.34 9.96
C ALA A 233 -0.23 -11.85 9.90
N VAL A 234 0.14 -12.47 8.79
CA VAL A 234 0.09 -13.91 8.60
C VAL A 234 1.53 -14.42 8.54
N HIS A 235 1.82 -15.45 9.33
CA HIS A 235 3.12 -16.07 9.33
C HIS A 235 3.23 -17.06 8.15
N GLU A 236 4.22 -16.85 7.28
CA GLU A 236 4.36 -17.55 5.98
C GLU A 236 4.45 -19.08 6.11
N THR A 237 5.00 -19.59 7.21
CA THR A 237 5.26 -21.03 7.38
C THR A 237 4.18 -21.79 8.15
N THR A 238 3.15 -21.10 8.66
CA THR A 238 2.12 -21.75 9.49
C THR A 238 0.76 -21.64 8.85
N SER A 239 0.04 -22.76 8.81
CA SER A 239 -1.39 -22.83 8.51
C SER A 239 -2.28 -22.27 9.63
N GLY A 240 -1.70 -21.65 10.68
CA GLY A 240 -2.42 -21.07 11.81
C GLY A 240 -2.97 -19.67 11.54
N ASP A 241 -3.99 -19.28 12.30
CA ASP A 241 -4.78 -18.07 12.11
C ASP A 241 -3.97 -16.76 11.95
N PRO A 242 -4.50 -15.76 11.21
CA PRO A 242 -3.90 -14.43 11.14
C PRO A 242 -3.74 -13.83 12.53
N ILE A 243 -2.58 -13.26 12.81
CA ILE A 243 -2.28 -12.57 14.06
C ILE A 243 -2.80 -11.14 13.94
N ARG A 244 -3.79 -10.79 14.76
CA ARG A 244 -4.25 -9.41 14.89
C ARG A 244 -3.22 -8.60 15.66
N LEU A 245 -2.71 -7.54 15.03
CA LEU A 245 -1.75 -6.64 15.65
C LEU A 245 -2.50 -5.56 16.46
N PRO A 246 -2.04 -5.24 17.69
CA PRO A 246 -2.66 -4.20 18.48
C PRO A 246 -2.43 -2.83 17.83
N LEU A 247 -3.48 -2.00 17.83
CA LEU A 247 -3.43 -0.62 17.35
C LEU A 247 -3.82 0.32 18.48
N ARG A 248 -2.95 1.28 18.77
CA ARG A 248 -3.22 2.34 19.75
C ARG A 248 -4.09 3.44 19.15
N ARG A 249 -4.73 4.22 20.01
CA ARG A 249 -5.26 5.54 19.66
C ARG A 249 -4.27 6.59 20.15
N ILE A 250 -3.87 7.50 19.28
CA ILE A 250 -2.96 8.58 19.58
C ILE A 250 -3.80 9.78 20.03
N PRO A 251 -3.63 10.28 21.27
CA PRO A 251 -4.35 11.44 21.75
C PRO A 251 -4.06 12.68 20.89
N ARG A 252 -5.09 13.49 20.62
CA ARG A 252 -4.95 14.77 19.89
C ARG A 252 -4.01 15.73 20.61
N SER A 253 -3.95 15.67 21.94
CA SER A 253 -3.01 16.47 22.76
C SER A 253 -1.55 16.23 22.42
N LEU A 254 -1.18 15.05 21.87
CA LEU A 254 0.20 14.77 21.42
C LEU A 254 0.43 15.21 19.97
N ILE A 255 -0.60 15.12 19.14
CA ILE A 255 -0.51 15.41 17.71
C ILE A 255 -0.59 16.91 17.43
N ASP A 256 -1.48 17.65 18.09
CA ASP A 256 -1.70 19.07 17.81
C ASP A 256 -0.42 19.92 18.04
N PRO A 257 0.38 19.72 19.10
CA PRO A 257 1.67 20.41 19.24
C PRO A 257 2.65 20.05 18.13
N LEU A 258 2.69 18.79 17.69
CA LEU A 258 3.52 18.36 16.56
C LEU A 258 3.12 19.09 15.28
N ILE A 259 1.81 19.17 15.00
CA ILE A 259 1.29 19.90 13.83
C ILE A 259 1.65 21.37 13.95
N GLU A 260 1.42 22.00 15.09
CA GLU A 260 1.70 23.42 15.29
C GLU A 260 3.17 23.77 15.08
N VAL A 261 4.08 22.92 15.54
CA VAL A 261 5.52 23.13 15.39
C VAL A 261 6.00 22.91 13.96
N PHE A 262 5.51 21.88 13.28
CA PHE A 262 6.05 21.45 11.98
C PHE A 262 5.16 21.75 10.77
N ALA A 263 4.04 22.45 10.94
CA ALA A 263 3.05 22.71 9.88
C ALA A 263 3.65 23.27 8.58
N HIS A 264 4.71 24.07 8.69
CA HIS A 264 5.29 24.78 7.54
C HIS A 264 6.67 24.26 7.13
N ARG A 265 7.38 23.56 8.02
CA ARG A 265 8.78 23.17 7.83
C ARG A 265 9.06 21.86 8.58
N PRO A 266 9.86 20.95 8.00
CA PRO A 266 10.24 19.70 8.65
C PRO A 266 11.27 19.87 9.77
N VAL A 267 11.79 21.09 9.98
CA VAL A 267 12.77 21.43 11.00
C VAL A 267 12.29 22.68 11.74
N SER A 268 12.40 22.67 13.07
CA SER A 268 11.98 23.75 13.96
C SER A 268 13.04 24.02 15.03
N TRP A 269 13.16 25.27 15.44
CA TRP A 269 13.92 25.70 16.62
C TRP A 269 13.06 25.77 17.89
N ARG A 270 11.75 25.56 17.74
CA ARG A 270 10.79 25.44 18.83
C ARG A 270 10.56 23.95 19.09
N ALA A 271 10.72 23.54 20.34
CA ALA A 271 10.36 22.21 20.78
C ALA A 271 8.84 21.98 20.64
N PRO A 272 8.38 20.82 20.13
CA PRO A 272 7.03 20.36 20.40
C PRO A 272 6.86 20.18 21.92
N MET A 273 5.70 20.55 22.45
CA MET A 273 5.46 20.44 23.90
C MET A 273 5.49 18.95 24.28
N GLU A 274 6.47 18.59 25.13
CA GLU A 274 6.75 17.25 25.68
C GLU A 274 7.60 16.32 24.79
N ASP A 275 8.55 15.60 25.42
CA ASP A 275 9.50 14.68 24.77
C ASP A 275 8.86 13.32 24.38
N GLU A 276 7.54 13.16 24.53
CA GLU A 276 6.83 11.88 24.38
C GLU A 276 6.87 11.31 22.96
N LEU A 277 7.01 12.18 21.94
CA LEU A 277 7.13 11.77 20.55
C LEU A 277 8.57 11.87 20.01
N GLU A 278 9.56 12.20 20.86
CA GLU A 278 10.98 12.16 20.46
C GLU A 278 11.40 10.71 20.15
N GLY A 279 12.13 10.52 19.06
CA GLY A 279 12.49 9.20 18.51
C GLY A 279 11.32 8.46 17.83
N TYR A 280 10.08 8.87 18.06
CA TYR A 280 8.90 8.31 17.41
C TYR A 280 8.46 9.13 16.19
N ALA A 281 8.22 10.43 16.32
CA ALA A 281 7.78 11.32 15.23
C ALA A 281 8.81 12.40 14.85
N TYR A 282 9.70 12.76 15.76
CA TYR A 282 10.77 13.71 15.50
C TYR A 282 12.02 13.33 16.28
N ASP A 283 13.16 13.87 15.85
CA ASP A 283 14.45 13.70 16.52
C ASP A 283 14.99 15.07 16.94
N ARG A 284 15.67 15.12 18.10
CA ARG A 284 16.42 16.30 18.55
C ARG A 284 17.84 16.26 18.00
N GLU A 285 18.21 17.29 17.25
CA GLU A 285 19.58 17.48 16.75
C GLU A 285 20.47 18.05 17.86
N THR A 286 21.74 17.64 17.88
CA THR A 286 22.72 18.01 18.93
C THR A 286 23.39 19.36 18.72
N GLU A 287 22.82 20.24 17.89
CA GLU A 287 23.34 21.61 17.69
C GLU A 287 23.06 22.52 18.89
N ASP A 288 23.78 23.65 19.00
CA ASP A 288 23.51 24.71 19.99
C ASP A 288 23.18 26.03 19.27
N PRO A 289 21.92 26.52 19.28
CA PRO A 289 20.77 25.93 19.99
C PRO A 289 20.27 24.62 19.35
N PRO A 290 19.57 23.75 20.12
CA PRO A 290 19.03 22.51 19.58
C PRO A 290 17.98 22.79 18.50
N ARG A 291 17.90 21.88 17.54
CA ARG A 291 16.86 21.84 16.52
C ARG A 291 16.08 20.55 16.64
N TRP A 292 14.83 20.58 16.22
CA TRP A 292 13.98 19.40 16.13
C TRP A 292 13.65 19.15 14.67
N ARG A 293 13.73 17.90 14.24
CA ARG A 293 13.47 17.48 12.86
C ARG A 293 12.43 16.38 12.83
N LEU A 294 11.44 16.50 11.95
CA LEU A 294 10.53 15.39 11.66
C LEU A 294 11.29 14.21 11.05
N ASN A 295 11.09 13.04 11.63
CA ASN A 295 11.53 11.78 11.03
C ASN A 295 10.49 11.33 9.98
N PRO A 296 10.72 10.22 9.24
CA PRO A 296 9.76 9.74 8.24
C PRO A 296 8.36 9.50 8.81
N PHE A 297 8.28 9.00 10.05
CA PHE A 297 7.02 8.70 10.71
C PHE A 297 6.22 9.98 11.03
N GLY A 298 6.86 10.99 11.62
CA GLY A 298 6.23 12.28 11.90
C GLY A 298 5.82 13.03 10.64
N ALA A 299 6.59 12.92 9.55
CA ALA A 299 6.19 13.46 8.24
C ALA A 299 4.90 12.80 7.73
N GLY A 300 4.77 11.48 7.88
CA GLY A 300 3.54 10.74 7.57
C GLY A 300 2.36 11.16 8.45
N LEU A 301 2.55 11.28 9.77
CA LEU A 301 1.50 11.76 10.67
C LEU A 301 1.04 13.18 10.32
N LEU A 302 1.96 14.11 10.12
CA LEU A 302 1.62 15.48 9.72
C LEU A 302 0.82 15.49 8.41
N ALA A 303 1.22 14.66 7.44
CA ALA A 303 0.51 14.46 6.18
C ALA A 303 -0.79 13.65 6.31
N LEU A 304 -1.05 12.97 7.43
CA LEU A 304 -2.35 12.36 7.69
C LEU A 304 -3.33 13.39 8.27
N TYR A 305 -2.94 14.11 9.32
CA TYR A 305 -3.84 15.02 10.05
C TYR A 305 -4.07 16.35 9.31
N GLY A 306 -3.04 16.87 8.64
CA GLY A 306 -3.13 18.10 7.85
C GLY A 306 -2.95 19.38 8.63
N PRO A 307 -2.87 20.51 7.90
CA PRO A 307 -2.73 21.81 8.53
C PRO A 307 -3.97 22.10 9.41
N PRO A 308 -3.82 22.87 10.50
CA PRO A 308 -4.91 23.18 11.44
C PRO A 308 -6.12 23.97 10.85
N ALA A 309 -6.18 24.23 9.54
CA ALA A 309 -7.10 25.21 8.94
C ALA A 309 -8.08 24.63 7.90
N GLU A 310 -8.28 23.31 7.83
CA GLU A 310 -9.36 22.70 7.04
C GLU A 310 -10.41 22.06 7.98
N GLY A 311 -11.17 22.91 8.67
CA GLY A 311 -12.55 22.61 9.06
C GLY A 311 -12.81 21.38 9.92
N MET A 312 -11.97 21.08 10.93
CA MET A 312 -12.44 20.29 12.07
C MET A 312 -13.18 21.23 13.03
N SER A 313 -14.42 21.58 12.69
CA SER A 313 -15.38 21.92 13.73
C SER A 313 -15.77 20.62 14.45
N PRO A 314 -15.89 20.64 15.79
CA PRO A 314 -16.28 19.48 16.59
C PRO A 314 -17.66 18.93 16.18
#